data_AF-A0A399I3D3-F1
#
_entry.id   AF-A0A399I3D3-F1
#
_cell.length_a   1.000
_cell.length_b   1.000
_cell.length_c   1.000
_cell.angle_alpha   90.00
_cell.angle_beta   90.00
_cell.angle_gamma   90.00
#
_symmetry.space_group_name_H-M   'P 1'
#
loop_
_entity.id
_entity.type
_entity.pdbx_description
1 polymer ?
#
loop_
_entity_poly.entity_id
_entity_poly.type
_entity_poly.pdbx_seq_one_letter_code
_entity_poly.pdbx_strand_id
1 'polypeptide(L)'
;MKGYVKTMALIVAGGLLITACAPYQYPGGMAGGTMGGIAGALLDVRNPWRGGVIGATLGAVAGATIADISLQGAREAAYADRPVEYRTDDRRGYYYAEPVGYDEHSHCRKIREKVYEDGRMVREHVRIVSIEPY
;
A
#
# COMPACT_ATOMS: atom_id res chain seq x y z
N MET A 1 -29.30 32.23 0.14
CA MET A 1 -28.69 31.09 0.87
C MET A 1 -29.15 29.71 0.37
N LYS A 2 -30.43 29.46 0.03
CA LYS A 2 -30.92 28.15 -0.47
C LYS A 2 -30.30 27.67 -1.80
N GLY A 3 -29.86 28.58 -2.67
CA GLY A 3 -29.23 28.22 -3.96
C GLY A 3 -27.81 27.65 -3.81
N TYR A 4 -27.01 28.21 -2.89
CA TYR A 4 -25.62 27.78 -2.64
C TYR A 4 -25.52 26.39 -2.03
N VAL A 5 -26.51 25.99 -1.21
CA VAL A 5 -26.57 24.64 -0.63
C VAL A 5 -26.84 23.58 -1.70
N LYS A 6 -27.70 23.87 -2.68
CA LYS A 6 -27.98 22.96 -3.81
C LYS A 6 -26.77 22.81 -4.73
N THR A 7 -26.06 23.89 -5.04
CA THR A 7 -24.84 23.81 -5.85
C THR A 7 -23.67 23.15 -5.11
N MET A 8 -23.49 23.40 -3.81
CA MET A 8 -22.49 22.65 -3.03
C MET A 8 -22.81 21.15 -2.93
N ALA A 9 -24.08 20.78 -2.73
CA ALA A 9 -24.49 19.38 -2.69
C ALA A 9 -24.22 18.66 -4.03
N LEU A 10 -24.38 19.36 -5.15
CA LEU A 10 -24.14 18.81 -6.49
C LEU A 10 -22.65 18.65 -6.81
N ILE A 11 -21.80 19.54 -6.28
CA ILE A 11 -20.33 19.44 -6.39
C ILE A 11 -19.79 18.32 -5.50
N VAL A 12 -20.32 18.15 -4.29
CA VAL A 12 -19.94 17.06 -3.37
C VAL A 12 -20.43 15.70 -3.89
N ALA A 13 -21.64 15.64 -4.47
CA ALA A 13 -22.15 14.42 -5.11
C ALA A 13 -21.46 14.09 -6.44
N GLY A 14 -21.02 15.11 -7.20
CA GLY A 14 -20.28 14.94 -8.45
C GLY A 14 -18.84 14.45 -8.25
N GLY A 15 -18.21 14.79 -7.12
CA GLY A 15 -16.85 14.35 -6.79
C GLY A 15 -16.69 12.84 -6.50
N LEU A 16 -17.80 12.11 -6.33
CA LEU A 16 -17.80 10.67 -6.01
C LEU A 16 -17.70 9.75 -7.24
N LEU A 17 -17.79 10.29 -8.46
CA LEU A 17 -17.85 9.48 -9.69
C LEU A 17 -16.50 9.27 -10.40
N ILE A 18 -15.38 9.74 -9.82
CA ILE A 18 -14.04 9.62 -10.41
C ILE A 18 -13.21 8.49 -9.77
N THR A 19 -13.84 7.41 -9.31
CA THR A 19 -13.12 6.26 -8.72
C THR A 19 -12.76 5.21 -9.79
N ALA A 20 -12.14 5.64 -10.88
CA ALA A 20 -11.44 4.71 -11.76
C ALA A 20 -10.10 4.36 -11.11
N CYS A 21 -10.03 3.21 -10.44
CA CYS A 21 -8.89 2.74 -9.63
C CYS A 21 -8.55 3.66 -8.43
N ALA A 22 -9.15 3.41 -7.27
CA ALA A 22 -8.53 3.82 -6.01
C ALA A 22 -7.54 2.70 -5.59
N PRO A 23 -6.22 2.84 -5.82
CA PRO A 23 -5.26 1.91 -5.22
C PRO A 23 -5.45 2.00 -3.71
N TYR A 24 -5.64 0.86 -3.05
CA TYR A 24 -5.58 0.80 -1.59
C TYR A 24 -4.14 1.15 -1.18
N GLN A 25 -3.88 2.44 -0.94
CA GLN A 25 -2.58 2.94 -0.52
C GLN A 25 -2.37 2.49 0.92
N TYR A 26 -1.60 1.42 1.11
CA TYR A 26 -1.17 1.03 2.45
C TYR A 26 -0.26 2.15 2.98
N PRO A 27 -0.67 2.89 4.02
CA PRO A 27 0.13 4.01 4.52
C PRO A 27 1.25 3.42 5.38
N GLY A 28 2.24 2.82 4.75
CA GLY A 28 3.33 2.11 5.42
C GLY A 28 4.06 3.01 6.42
N GLY A 29 4.23 4.29 6.09
CA GLY A 29 4.82 5.25 7.03
C GLY A 29 3.95 5.52 8.27
N MET A 30 2.62 5.51 8.13
CA MET A 30 1.74 5.64 9.31
C MET A 30 1.77 4.37 10.15
N ALA A 31 1.66 3.19 9.52
CA ALA A 31 1.71 1.91 10.23
C ALA A 31 3.07 1.71 10.93
N GLY A 32 4.16 1.92 10.20
CA GLY A 32 5.52 1.83 10.72
C GLY A 32 5.77 2.87 11.81
N GLY A 33 5.31 4.11 11.64
CA GLY A 33 5.46 5.15 12.67
C GLY A 33 4.67 4.85 13.94
N THR A 34 3.46 4.30 13.80
CA THR A 34 2.66 3.91 14.97
C THR A 34 3.33 2.76 15.73
N MET A 35 3.73 1.70 15.01
CA MET A 35 4.40 0.55 15.61
C MET A 35 5.76 0.90 16.21
N GLY A 36 6.55 1.70 15.49
CA GLY A 36 7.84 2.20 15.96
C GLY A 36 7.70 3.10 17.17
N GLY A 37 6.66 3.94 17.23
CA GLY A 37 6.39 4.80 18.38
C GLY A 37 6.01 4.01 19.62
N ILE A 38 5.17 2.99 19.48
CA ILE A 38 4.83 2.08 20.58
C ILE A 38 6.09 1.36 21.07
N ALA A 39 6.86 0.76 20.16
CA ALA A 39 8.09 0.06 20.50
C ALA A 39 9.11 0.98 21.19
N GLY A 40 9.31 2.19 20.66
CA GLY A 40 10.22 3.18 21.23
C GLY A 40 9.80 3.66 22.61
N ALA A 41 8.50 3.87 22.85
CA ALA A 41 7.98 4.26 24.16
C ALA A 41 8.15 3.14 25.20
N LEU A 42 8.07 1.88 24.80
CA LEU A 42 8.32 0.73 25.67
C LEU A 42 9.82 0.52 25.97
N LEU A 43 10.69 0.81 25.00
CA LEU A 43 12.14 0.64 25.14
C LEU A 43 12.79 1.73 26.01
N ASP A 44 12.34 2.99 25.90
CA ASP A 44 12.85 4.07 26.77
C ASP A 44 11.99 4.21 28.05
N VAL A 45 12.22 3.30 28.99
CA VAL A 45 11.48 3.26 30.28
C VAL A 45 11.68 4.54 31.10
N ARG A 46 12.81 5.24 30.92
CA ARG A 46 13.11 6.50 31.64
C ARG A 46 12.39 7.70 31.04
N ASN A 47 12.24 7.75 29.72
CA ASN A 47 11.46 8.78 29.04
C ASN A 47 10.69 8.19 27.85
N PRO A 48 9.51 7.59 28.11
CA PRO A 48 8.69 6.95 27.08
C PRO A 48 8.26 7.90 25.97
N TRP A 49 8.12 9.19 26.26
CA TRP A 49 7.79 10.21 25.25
C TRP A 49 8.94 10.41 24.27
N ARG A 50 10.19 10.51 24.76
CA ARG A 50 11.36 10.62 23.89
C ARG A 50 11.54 9.35 23.06
N GLY A 51 11.44 8.19 23.71
CA GLY A 51 11.50 6.89 23.03
C GLY A 51 10.43 6.75 21.95
N GLY A 52 9.19 7.16 22.25
CA GLY A 52 8.07 7.12 21.32
C GLY A 52 8.25 8.02 20.11
N VAL A 53 8.74 9.26 20.28
CA VAL A 53 9.00 10.15 19.13
C VAL A 53 10.12 9.62 18.24
N ILE A 54 11.22 9.15 18.83
CA ILE A 54 12.35 8.57 18.07
C ILE A 54 11.89 7.31 17.34
N GLY A 55 11.22 6.41 18.04
CA GLY A 55 10.70 5.17 17.48
C GLY A 55 9.66 5.42 16.38
N ALA A 56 8.77 6.40 16.56
CA ALA A 56 7.78 6.74 15.54
C ALA A 56 8.42 7.33 14.29
N THR A 57 9.46 8.15 14.47
CA THR A 57 10.18 8.75 13.33
C THR A 57 10.89 7.66 12.53
N LEU A 58 11.64 6.79 13.20
CA LEU A 58 12.36 5.68 12.56
C LEU A 58 11.40 4.69 11.90
N GLY A 59 10.34 4.32 12.61
CA GLY A 59 9.31 3.43 12.10
C GLY A 59 8.56 4.01 10.91
N ALA A 60 8.30 5.32 10.89
CA ALA A 60 7.62 5.97 9.77
C ALA A 60 8.48 5.98 8.52
N VAL A 61 9.78 6.27 8.66
CA VAL A 61 10.72 6.21 7.52
C VAL A 61 10.81 4.78 6.97
N ALA A 62 11.03 3.79 7.83
CA ALA A 62 11.13 2.39 7.41
C ALA A 62 9.82 1.86 6.80
N GLY A 63 8.68 2.22 7.39
CA GLY A 63 7.38 1.81 6.86
C GLY A 63 7.05 2.48 5.52
N ALA A 64 7.43 3.74 5.33
CA ALA A 64 7.24 4.46 4.08
C ALA A 64 8.07 3.85 2.95
N THR A 65 9.33 3.51 3.20
CA THR A 65 10.19 2.89 2.17
C THR A 65 9.70 1.52 1.74
N ILE A 66 9.24 0.68 2.67
CA ILE A 66 8.68 -0.65 2.34
C ILE A 66 7.40 -0.51 1.48
N ALA A 67 6.54 0.46 1.81
CA ALA A 67 5.34 0.72 1.02
C ALA A 67 5.67 1.19 -0.40
N ASP A 68 6.71 2.01 -0.56
CA ASP A 68 7.14 2.54 -1.86
C ASP A 68 7.66 1.42 -2.78
N ILE A 69 8.54 0.54 -2.25
CA ILE A 69 9.06 -0.63 -2.99
C ILE A 69 7.91 -1.56 -3.41
N SER A 70 6.94 -1.78 -2.53
CA SER A 70 5.77 -2.63 -2.82
C SER A 70 4.91 -2.03 -3.94
N LEU A 71 4.78 -0.70 -3.98
CA LEU A 71 4.03 -0.01 -5.04
C LEU A 71 4.75 -0.12 -6.39
N GLN A 72 6.07 0.03 -6.38
CA GLN A 72 6.89 -0.09 -7.59
C GLN A 72 6.83 -1.51 -8.16
N GLY A 73 6.94 -2.55 -7.33
CA GLY A 73 6.83 -3.95 -7.77
C GLY A 73 5.44 -4.30 -8.33
N ALA A 74 4.37 -3.84 -7.69
CA ALA A 74 3.01 -4.03 -8.20
C ALA A 74 2.80 -3.35 -9.55
N ARG A 75 3.38 -2.16 -9.74
CA ARG A 75 3.34 -1.41 -10.99
C ARG A 75 4.12 -2.15 -12.08
N GLU A 76 5.32 -2.62 -11.80
CA GLU A 76 6.14 -3.37 -12.75
C GLU A 76 5.46 -4.66 -13.24
N ALA A 77 4.87 -5.45 -12.33
CA ALA A 77 4.06 -6.61 -12.69
C ALA A 77 2.85 -6.23 -13.56
N ALA A 78 2.18 -5.13 -13.22
CA ALA A 78 1.04 -4.58 -13.95
C ALA A 78 1.38 -3.91 -15.28
N TYR A 79 2.64 -3.60 -15.58
CA TYR A 79 3.06 -3.16 -16.93
C TYR A 79 3.64 -4.33 -17.72
N ALA A 80 4.45 -5.18 -17.11
CA ALA A 80 5.20 -6.25 -17.80
C ALA A 80 4.34 -7.46 -18.22
N ASP A 81 3.14 -7.61 -17.65
CA ASP A 81 2.21 -8.72 -17.93
C ASP A 81 2.79 -10.12 -17.83
N ARG A 82 3.69 -10.26 -16.85
CA ARG A 82 4.32 -11.52 -16.51
C ARG A 82 4.30 -11.68 -15.00
N PRO A 83 4.16 -12.92 -14.50
CA PRO A 83 4.30 -13.16 -13.08
C PRO A 83 5.72 -12.76 -12.63
N VAL A 84 5.80 -12.06 -11.51
CA VAL A 84 7.06 -11.63 -10.90
C VAL A 84 7.27 -12.40 -9.62
N GLU A 85 8.46 -12.97 -9.48
CA GLU A 85 8.90 -13.70 -8.29
C GLU A 85 10.11 -13.00 -7.69
N TYR A 86 10.01 -12.65 -6.41
CA TYR A 86 11.15 -12.20 -5.62
C TYR A 86 11.40 -13.19 -4.49
N ARG A 87 12.65 -13.65 -4.39
CA ARG A 87 13.10 -14.56 -3.36
C ARG A 87 14.29 -13.93 -2.64
N THR A 88 14.27 -13.97 -1.32
CA THR A 88 15.46 -13.60 -0.54
C THR A 88 16.53 -14.67 -0.69
N ASP A 89 17.79 -14.25 -0.61
CA ASP A 89 18.98 -15.10 -0.78
C ASP A 89 19.03 -16.24 0.27
N ASP A 90 18.47 -15.98 1.47
CA ASP A 90 18.29 -16.96 2.54
C ASP A 90 17.13 -17.95 2.31
N ARG A 91 16.38 -17.79 1.22
CA ARG A 91 15.18 -18.55 0.80
C ARG A 91 14.01 -18.56 1.77
N ARG A 92 14.00 -17.71 2.80
CA ARG A 92 12.93 -17.69 3.83
C ARG A 92 11.69 -16.92 3.39
N GLY A 93 11.88 -15.82 2.68
CA GLY A 93 10.82 -15.02 2.06
C GLY A 93 10.66 -15.35 0.58
N TYR A 94 9.42 -15.60 0.18
CA TYR A 94 9.02 -15.83 -1.20
C TYR A 94 7.83 -14.93 -1.51
N TYR A 95 8.02 -13.98 -2.42
CA TYR A 95 7.00 -13.07 -2.91
C TYR A 95 6.66 -13.45 -4.35
N TYR A 96 5.38 -13.63 -4.64
CA TYR A 96 4.88 -14.01 -5.96
C TYR A 96 3.69 -13.13 -6.33
N ALA A 97 3.78 -12.46 -7.47
CA ALA A 97 2.72 -11.60 -8.00
C ALA A 97 2.33 -12.06 -9.40
N GLU A 98 1.05 -12.34 -9.64
CA GLU A 98 0.53 -12.78 -10.94
C GLU A 98 -0.63 -11.89 -11.41
N PRO A 99 -0.69 -11.52 -12.71
CA PRO A 99 -1.84 -10.84 -13.27
C PRO A 99 -3.04 -11.80 -13.33
N VAL A 100 -4.15 -11.42 -12.70
CA VAL A 100 -5.38 -12.23 -12.61
C VAL A 100 -6.52 -11.71 -13.49
N GLY A 101 -6.40 -10.50 -14.03
CA GLY A 101 -7.39 -10.00 -14.99
C GLY A 101 -7.16 -8.54 -15.40
N TYR A 102 -7.69 -8.19 -16.56
CA TYR A 102 -7.69 -6.85 -17.12
C TYR A 102 -9.13 -6.38 -17.33
N ASP A 103 -9.42 -5.14 -16.95
CA ASP A 103 -10.69 -4.48 -17.20
C ASP A 103 -10.49 -3.45 -18.33
N GLU A 104 -11.03 -3.74 -19.52
CA GLU A 104 -10.86 -2.89 -20.71
C GLU A 104 -11.55 -1.53 -20.58
N HIS A 105 -12.56 -1.40 -19.71
CA HIS A 105 -13.36 -0.18 -19.60
C HIS A 105 -12.74 0.83 -18.62
N SER A 106 -12.00 0.33 -17.62
CA SER A 106 -11.36 1.14 -16.59
C SER A 106 -9.82 1.18 -16.71
N HIS A 107 -9.25 0.51 -17.73
CA HIS A 107 -7.79 0.36 -17.92
C HIS A 107 -7.05 -0.11 -16.64
N CYS A 108 -7.74 -0.88 -15.80
CA CYS A 108 -7.22 -1.37 -14.53
C CYS A 108 -6.83 -2.85 -14.66
N ARG A 109 -5.63 -3.22 -14.19
CA ARG A 109 -5.20 -4.61 -14.02
C ARG A 109 -5.31 -5.04 -12.57
N LYS A 110 -5.80 -6.25 -12.37
CA LYS A 110 -5.84 -6.94 -11.09
C LYS A 110 -4.61 -7.82 -10.99
N ILE A 111 -3.79 -7.58 -9.98
CA ILE A 111 -2.59 -8.36 -9.66
C ILE A 111 -2.85 -9.08 -8.33
N ARG A 112 -2.67 -10.39 -8.30
CA ARG A 112 -2.74 -11.19 -7.09
C ARG A 112 -1.33 -11.37 -6.56
N GLU A 113 -1.09 -10.84 -5.37
CA GLU A 113 0.16 -10.96 -4.63
C GLU A 113 -0.01 -12.02 -3.54
N LYS A 114 0.97 -12.92 -3.45
CA LYS A 114 1.09 -13.94 -2.40
C LYS A 114 2.48 -13.82 -1.80
N VAL A 115 2.53 -13.58 -0.49
CA VAL A 115 3.77 -13.51 0.29
C VAL A 115 3.83 -14.71 1.21
N TYR A 116 4.95 -15.40 1.18
CA TYR A 116 5.24 -16.56 1.97
C TYR A 116 6.49 -16.29 2.81
N GLU A 117 6.42 -16.65 4.09
CA GLU A 117 7.54 -16.65 5.01
C GLU A 117 7.66 -18.04 5.62
N ASP A 118 8.86 -18.61 5.61
CA ASP A 118 9.17 -19.95 6.13
C ASP A 118 8.25 -21.05 5.55
N GLY A 119 7.90 -20.93 4.27
CA GLY A 119 7.03 -21.87 3.55
C GLY A 119 5.55 -21.77 3.90
N ARG A 120 5.13 -20.81 4.75
CA ARG A 120 3.74 -20.52 5.05
C ARG A 120 3.29 -19.26 4.34
N MET A 121 2.12 -19.30 3.73
CA MET A 121 1.51 -18.09 3.16
C MET A 121 1.11 -17.16 4.30
N VAL A 122 1.78 -16.02 4.40
CA VAL A 122 1.53 -15.01 5.45
C VAL A 122 0.59 -13.91 4.98
N ARG A 123 0.51 -13.68 3.67
CA ARG A 123 -0.33 -12.63 3.09
C ARG A 123 -0.76 -12.98 1.67
N GLU A 124 -2.06 -12.94 1.40
CA GLU A 124 -2.63 -12.93 0.06
C GLU A 124 -3.38 -11.61 -0.13
N HIS A 125 -3.12 -10.89 -1.22
CA HIS A 125 -3.78 -9.63 -1.51
C HIS A 125 -4.00 -9.46 -3.01
N VAL A 126 -5.16 -8.92 -3.39
CA VAL A 126 -5.41 -8.52 -4.79
C VAL A 126 -5.28 -7.01 -4.88
N ARG A 127 -4.23 -6.55 -5.57
CA ARG A 127 -4.05 -5.14 -5.90
C ARG A 127 -4.67 -4.81 -7.24
N ILE A 128 -5.30 -3.65 -7.32
CA ILE A 128 -5.77 -3.09 -8.57
C ILE A 128 -4.83 -1.95 -8.92
N VAL A 129 -4.24 -2.01 -10.11
CA VAL A 129 -3.27 -1.04 -10.61
C VAL A 129 -3.81 -0.48 -11.92
N SER A 130 -3.92 0.84 -12.03
CA SER A 130 -4.22 1.49 -13.31
C SER A 130 -2.98 1.45 -14.21
N ILE A 131 -3.18 1.11 -15.47
CA ILE A 131 -2.15 1.16 -16.50
C ILE A 131 -2.54 2.34 -17.40
N GLU A 132 -1.70 3.36 -17.46
CA GLU A 132 -1.88 4.42 -18.46
C GLU A 132 -1.45 3.86 -19.82
N PRO A 133 -2.30 3.86 -20.87
CA PRO A 133 -1.88 3.51 -22.23
C PRO A 133 -0.97 4.61 -22.79
N TYR A 134 0.13 4.22 -23.43
CA TYR A 134 1.03 5.11 -24.18
C TYR A 134 0.41 5.55 -25.52
#